data_AF-A0A1C7GXI7-F1
#
_entry.id   AF-A0A1C7GXI7-F1
#
_cell.length_a   1.000
_cell.length_b   1.000
_cell.length_c   1.000
_cell.angle_alpha   90.00
_cell.angle_beta   90.00
_cell.angle_gamma   90.00
#
_symmetry.space_group_name_H-M   'P 1'
#
loop_
_entity.id
_entity.type
_entity.pdbx_description
1 polymer ?
#
loop_
_entity_poly.entity_id
_entity_poly.type
_entity_poly.pdbx_seq_one_letter_code
_entity_poly.pdbx_strand_id
1 'polypeptide(L)'
;MDYLSFLTIRKRKNPQSPNLKGQDYMVLNSVSNLGKAMNGLSDYERIHCFFDNDQAGNKACLELQRVFSYRVWDASIHYAGYKDLNDFLCGKRAVENKASEVSVRPKPKKKGFHL
;
A
#
# COMPACT_ATOMS: atom_id res chain seq x y z
N MET A 1 -2.31 -8.42 1.82
CA MET A 1 -0.86 -8.73 1.88
C MET A 1 -0.66 -10.06 2.61
N ASP A 2 0.35 -10.86 2.23
CA ASP A 2 0.72 -12.13 2.86
C ASP A 2 2.13 -12.10 3.51
N TYR A 3 2.25 -12.68 4.71
CA TYR A 3 3.49 -12.67 5.50
C TYR A 3 4.61 -13.52 4.90
N LEU A 4 4.29 -14.65 4.26
CA LEU A 4 5.30 -15.51 3.63
C LEU A 4 5.94 -14.80 2.43
N SER A 5 5.14 -14.02 1.69
CA SER A 5 5.62 -13.16 0.62
C SER A 5 6.65 -12.14 1.14
N PHE A 6 6.35 -11.46 2.26
CA PHE A 6 7.30 -10.56 2.92
C PHE A 6 8.62 -11.26 3.28
N LEU A 7 8.55 -12.41 3.96
CA LEU A 7 9.73 -13.16 4.38
C LEU A 7 10.59 -13.60 3.18
N THR A 8 9.94 -14.02 2.09
CA THR A 8 10.60 -14.44 0.86
C THR A 8 11.35 -13.28 0.22
N ILE A 9 10.70 -12.11 0.10
CA ILE A 9 11.31 -10.89 -0.44
C ILE A 9 12.51 -10.46 0.42
N ARG A 10 12.36 -10.46 1.75
CA ARG A 10 13.43 -10.06 2.67
C ARG A 10 14.67 -10.95 2.57
N LYS A 11 14.49 -12.27 2.50
CA LYS A 11 15.60 -13.22 2.30
C LYS A 11 16.29 -13.01 0.94
N ARG A 12 15.52 -12.79 -0.13
CA ARG A 12 16.08 -12.54 -1.47
C ARG A 12 16.86 -11.23 -1.56
N LYS A 13 16.35 -10.15 -0.96
CA LYS A 13 16.96 -8.81 -1.04
C LYS A 13 18.11 -8.60 -0.05
N ASN A 14 18.17 -9.36 1.05
CA ASN A 14 19.21 -9.18 2.08
C ASN A 14 19.87 -10.52 2.47
N PRO A 15 20.54 -11.21 1.53
CA PRO A 15 21.11 -12.54 1.77
C PRO A 15 22.22 -12.54 2.83
N GLN A 16 22.88 -11.41 3.04
CA GLN A 16 23.99 -11.26 4.00
C GLN A 16 23.53 -11.08 5.45
N SER A 17 22.26 -10.74 5.69
CA SER A 17 21.69 -10.66 7.04
C SER A 17 20.24 -11.16 7.02
N PRO A 18 20.07 -12.50 7.01
CA PRO A 18 18.76 -13.15 7.00
C PRO A 18 18.12 -13.19 8.40
N ASN A 19 18.75 -12.61 9.42
CA ASN A 19 18.27 -12.69 10.79
C ASN A 19 16.99 -11.88 10.96
N LEU A 20 15.90 -12.57 11.31
CA LEU A 20 14.57 -11.99 11.51
C LEU A 20 14.30 -11.60 12.98
N LYS A 21 15.22 -11.89 13.91
CA LYS A 21 15.03 -11.72 15.36
C LYS A 21 15.12 -10.27 15.86
N GLY A 22 15.47 -9.32 15.00
CA GLY A 22 15.63 -7.91 15.37
C GLY A 22 14.35 -7.08 15.31
N GLN A 23 13.20 -7.70 15.01
CA GLN A 23 11.94 -7.01 14.79
C GLN A 23 10.77 -7.96 15.02
N ASP A 24 9.65 -7.40 15.46
CA ASP A 24 8.38 -8.11 15.59
C ASP A 24 7.50 -7.93 14.35
N TYR A 25 6.59 -8.87 14.15
CA TYR A 25 5.67 -8.87 13.00
C TYR A 25 4.25 -9.02 13.49
N MET A 26 3.38 -8.12 13.03
CA MET A 26 1.96 -8.16 13.33
C MET A 26 1.17 -8.33 12.03
N VAL A 27 0.50 -9.48 11.90
CA VAL A 27 -0.38 -9.78 10.75
C VAL A 27 -1.82 -9.50 11.15
N LEU A 28 -2.39 -8.42 10.62
CA LEU A 28 -3.74 -7.99 10.99
C LEU A 28 -4.85 -8.88 10.41
N ASN A 29 -4.56 -9.67 9.37
CA ASN A 29 -5.50 -10.36 8.48
C ASN A 29 -6.45 -9.44 7.68
N SER A 30 -6.80 -8.27 8.22
CA SER A 30 -7.59 -7.22 7.57
C SER A 30 -7.33 -5.89 8.27
N VAL A 31 -7.41 -4.78 7.52
CA VAL A 31 -7.34 -3.43 8.09
C VAL A 31 -8.48 -3.12 9.07
N SER A 32 -9.59 -3.89 9.03
CA SER A 32 -10.66 -3.80 10.03
C SER A 32 -10.21 -4.17 11.45
N ASN A 33 -9.09 -4.89 11.59
CA ASN A 33 -8.51 -5.22 12.89
C ASN A 33 -7.52 -4.15 13.39
N LEU A 34 -7.33 -3.03 12.67
CA LEU A 34 -6.37 -1.99 13.05
C LEU A 34 -6.61 -1.44 14.45
N GLY A 35 -7.88 -1.20 14.83
CA GLY A 35 -8.22 -0.70 16.16
C GLY A 35 -7.75 -1.61 17.31
N LYS A 36 -7.74 -2.94 17.09
CA LYS A 36 -7.24 -3.92 18.07
C LYS A 36 -5.71 -3.90 18.18
N ALA A 37 -5.03 -3.52 17.10
CA ALA A 37 -3.58 -3.47 17.03
C ALA A 37 -2.99 -2.20 17.67
N MET A 38 -3.76 -1.11 17.75
CA MET A 38 -3.28 0.20 18.23
C MET A 38 -2.55 0.10 19.57
N ASN A 39 -3.13 -0.56 20.57
CA ASN A 39 -2.51 -0.69 21.89
C ASN A 39 -1.18 -1.43 21.81
N GLY A 40 -1.12 -2.53 21.05
CA GLY A 40 0.13 -3.29 20.88
C GLY A 40 1.21 -2.51 20.12
N LEU A 41 0.85 -1.57 19.26
CA LEU A 41 1.80 -0.74 18.51
C LEU A 41 2.37 0.42 19.34
N SER A 42 1.74 0.78 20.46
CA SER A 42 2.11 1.96 21.26
C SER A 42 3.52 1.92 21.84
N ASP A 43 4.08 0.73 22.06
CA ASP A 43 5.43 0.53 22.61
C ASP A 43 6.55 0.54 21.53
N TYR A 44 6.20 0.50 20.24
CA TYR A 44 7.17 0.36 19.14
C TYR A 44 7.68 1.68 18.56
N GLU A 45 8.94 2.04 18.82
CA GLU A 45 9.54 3.28 18.30
C GLU A 45 9.45 3.42 16.76
N ARG A 46 9.50 2.30 16.02
CA ARG A 46 9.42 2.27 14.55
C ARG A 46 8.38 1.27 14.07
N ILE A 47 7.44 1.73 13.27
CA ILE A 47 6.32 0.96 12.74
C ILE A 47 6.36 1.07 11.22
N HIS A 48 6.59 -0.05 10.53
CA HIS A 48 6.58 -0.09 9.07
C HIS A 48 5.29 -0.72 8.58
N CYS A 49 4.50 0.04 7.81
CA CYS A 49 3.22 -0.40 7.28
C CYS A 49 3.40 -1.03 5.90
N PHE A 50 3.12 -2.33 5.80
CA PHE A 50 3.13 -3.07 4.54
C PHE A 50 1.68 -3.40 4.11
N PHE A 51 0.84 -2.38 3.99
CA PHE A 51 -0.56 -2.55 3.59
C PHE A 51 -0.72 -2.66 2.07
N ASP A 52 -1.88 -3.16 1.64
CA ASP A 52 -2.20 -3.25 0.21
C ASP A 52 -2.27 -1.83 -0.39
N ASN A 53 -1.82 -1.68 -1.65
CA ASN A 53 -1.88 -0.44 -2.43
C ASN A 53 -3.31 -0.17 -2.92
N ASP A 54 -4.25 -0.12 -1.99
CA ASP A 54 -5.64 0.23 -2.22
C ASP A 54 -6.10 1.34 -1.25
N GLN A 55 -7.34 1.78 -1.41
CA GLN A 55 -7.86 2.88 -0.60
C GLN A 55 -7.93 2.51 0.90
N ALA A 56 -8.17 1.24 1.23
CA ALA A 56 -8.32 0.80 2.61
C ALA A 56 -6.96 0.75 3.31
N GLY A 57 -5.93 0.22 2.63
CA GLY A 57 -4.55 0.26 3.10
C GLY A 57 -4.03 1.68 3.29
N ASN A 58 -4.27 2.58 2.33
CA ASN A 58 -3.87 3.98 2.43
C ASN A 58 -4.52 4.69 3.63
N LYS A 59 -5.82 4.49 3.84
CA LYS A 59 -6.54 5.06 5.00
C LYS A 59 -5.99 4.52 6.32
N ALA A 60 -5.71 3.22 6.40
CA ALA A 60 -5.14 2.59 7.59
C ALA A 60 -3.74 3.14 7.92
N CYS A 61 -2.88 3.35 6.91
CA CYS A 61 -1.56 3.95 7.12
C CYS A 61 -1.66 5.39 7.62
N LEU A 62 -2.55 6.20 7.02
CA LEU A 62 -2.80 7.58 7.46
C LEU A 62 -3.34 7.64 8.89
N GLU A 63 -4.20 6.70 9.29
CA GLU A 63 -4.70 6.61 10.66
C GLU A 63 -3.57 6.33 11.64
N LEU A 64 -2.70 5.36 11.33
CA LEU A 64 -1.51 5.09 12.14
C LEU A 64 -0.57 6.30 12.23
N GLN A 65 -0.34 7.00 11.11
CA GLN A 65 0.47 8.22 11.10
C GLN A 65 -0.14 9.34 11.95
N ARG A 66 -1.47 9.46 12.02
CA ARG A 66 -2.12 10.44 12.91
C ARG A 66 -1.91 10.11 14.38
N VAL A 67 -1.93 8.82 14.74
CA VAL A 67 -1.80 8.38 16.14
C VAL A 67 -0.34 8.34 16.60
N PHE A 68 0.56 7.81 15.77
CA PHE A 68 1.95 7.53 16.15
C PHE A 68 2.96 8.46 15.47
N SER A 69 2.50 9.41 14.65
CA SER A 69 3.31 10.46 14.02
C SER A 69 4.50 9.88 13.22
N TYR A 70 5.70 10.44 13.41
CA TYR A 70 6.92 10.09 12.69
C TYR A 70 7.40 8.63 12.89
N ARG A 71 6.82 7.91 13.85
CA ARG A 71 7.14 6.50 14.10
C ARG A 71 6.66 5.59 12.97
N VAL A 72 5.67 6.05 12.17
CA VAL A 72 5.03 5.25 11.12
C VAL A 72 5.61 5.54 9.75
N TRP A 73 6.09 4.49 9.09
CA TRP A 73 6.69 4.53 7.77
C TRP A 73 5.84 3.72 6.81
N ASP A 74 5.39 4.36 5.73
CA ASP A 74 4.70 3.66 4.66
C ASP A 74 5.70 2.87 3.82
N ALA A 75 5.73 1.56 4.01
CA ALA A 75 6.61 0.66 3.27
C ALA A 75 6.01 0.24 1.91
N SER A 76 4.78 0.65 1.60
CA SER A 76 4.10 0.34 0.34
C SER A 76 4.82 0.88 -0.89
N ILE A 77 5.59 1.96 -0.70
CA ILE A 77 6.48 2.55 -1.69
C ILE A 77 7.47 1.54 -2.31
N HIS A 78 7.84 0.49 -1.57
CA HIS A 78 8.81 -0.51 -2.04
C HIS A 78 8.24 -1.49 -3.07
N TYR A 79 6.92 -1.50 -3.24
CA TYR A 79 6.19 -2.29 -4.22
C TYR A 79 5.14 -1.43 -4.94
N ALA A 80 5.46 -0.15 -5.16
CA ALA A 80 4.65 0.75 -5.97
C ALA A 80 4.39 0.13 -7.36
N GLY A 81 3.15 0.24 -7.83
CA GLY A 81 2.71 -0.37 -9.10
C GLY A 81 2.27 -1.83 -8.98
N TYR A 82 2.19 -2.39 -7.77
CA TYR A 82 1.64 -3.71 -7.47
C TYR A 82 0.54 -3.57 -6.43
N LYS A 83 -0.45 -4.47 -6.43
CA LYS A 83 -1.54 -4.41 -5.45
C LYS A 83 -1.04 -4.68 -4.03
N ASP A 84 -0.15 -5.64 -3.87
CA ASP A 84 0.39 -6.06 -2.58
C ASP A 84 1.75 -6.77 -2.76
N LEU A 85 2.34 -7.25 -1.65
CA LEU A 85 3.62 -7.96 -1.69
C LEU A 85 3.57 -9.30 -2.44
N ASN A 86 2.42 -9.99 -2.46
CA ASN A 86 2.28 -11.25 -3.16
C ASN A 86 2.28 -11.00 -4.67
N ASP A 87 1.53 -10.01 -5.13
CA ASP A 87 1.53 -9.56 -6.51
C ASP A 87 2.94 -9.05 -6.93
N PHE A 88 3.64 -8.33 -6.05
CA PHE A 88 5.04 -7.94 -6.27
C PHE A 88 5.98 -9.13 -6.41
N LEU A 89 5.89 -10.11 -5.51
CA LEU A 89 6.71 -11.32 -5.53
C LEU A 89 6.48 -12.15 -6.81
N CYS A 90 5.23 -12.21 -7.28
CA CYS A 90 4.83 -12.91 -8.49
C CYS A 90 5.07 -12.09 -9.78
N GLY A 91 5.49 -10.83 -9.68
CA GLY A 91 5.68 -9.96 -10.84
C GLY A 91 4.36 -9.51 -11.51
N LYS A 92 3.23 -9.63 -10.82
CA LYS A 92 1.90 -9.26 -11.32
C LYS A 92 1.63 -7.77 -11.07
N ARG A 93 1.92 -6.93 -12.05
CA ARG A 93 1.68 -5.49 -11.96
C ARG A 93 0.19 -5.19 -11.75
N ALA A 94 -0.09 -4.13 -10.99
CA ALA A 94 -1.42 -3.57 -10.90
C ALA A 94 -1.86 -3.15 -12.32
N VAL A 95 -3.03 -3.62 -12.74
CA VAL A 95 -3.62 -3.20 -14.00
C VAL A 95 -4.10 -1.77 -13.81
N GLU A 96 -3.51 -0.82 -14.51
CA GLU A 96 -4.10 0.51 -14.66
C GLU A 96 -5.44 0.32 -15.37
N ASN A 97 -6.55 0.41 -14.64
CA ASN A 97 -7.87 0.52 -15.27
C ASN A 97 -7.94 1.87 -15.99
N LYS A 98 -7.43 1.95 -17.22
CA LYS A 98 -7.73 3.03 -18.17
C LYS A 98 -9.16 2.89 -18.72
N ALA A 99 -10.13 2.72 -17.82
CA ALA A 99 -11.54 2.55 -18.14
C ALA A 99 -12.39 3.41 -17.20
N SER A 100 -12.25 4.73 -17.27
CA SER A 100 -13.28 5.72 -16.93
C SER A 100 -12.87 7.15 -17.31
N GLU A 101 -12.47 7.37 -18.56
CA GLU A 101 -12.69 8.66 -19.22
C GLU A 101 -13.50 8.41 -20.50
N VAL A 102 -14.79 8.14 -20.34
CA VAL A 102 -15.74 8.40 -21.43
C VAL A 102 -15.89 9.92 -21.49
N SER A 103 -15.40 10.50 -22.58
CA SER A 103 -15.59 11.90 -22.97
C SER A 103 -17.08 12.28 -22.90
N VAL A 104 -17.49 12.93 -21.81
CA VAL A 104 -18.75 13.70 -21.77
C VAL A 104 -18.41 15.18 -21.84
N ARG A 105 -18.05 15.64 -23.04
CA ARG A 105 -18.25 17.05 -23.40
C ARG A 105 -18.94 17.10 -24.76
N PRO A 106 -20.16 17.65 -24.87
CA PRO A 106 -20.79 17.84 -26.16
C PRO A 106 -19.98 18.86 -26.98
N LYS A 107 -19.64 18.50 -28.22
CA LYS A 107 -18.98 19.40 -29.18
C LYS A 107 -19.90 20.60 -29.46
N PRO A 108 -19.40 21.86 -29.44
CA PRO A 108 -20.20 23.01 -29.79
C PRO A 108 -20.60 22.94 -31.28
N LYS A 109 -21.88 23.19 -31.57
CA LYS A 109 -22.41 23.31 -32.92
C LYS A 109 -21.75 24.51 -33.61
N LYS A 110 -21.09 24.29 -34.75
CA LYS A 110 -20.63 25.37 -35.64
C LYS A 110 -21.86 26.14 -36.14
N LYS A 111 -22.08 27.36 -35.64
CA LYS A 111 -22.90 28.35 -36.36
C LYS A 111 -21.98 28.98 -37.40
N GLY A 112 -22.31 28.78 -38.67
CA GLY A 112 -21.64 29.45 -39.77
C GLY A 112 -21.85 30.95 -39.66
N PHE A 113 -20.76 31.70 -39.74
CA PHE A 113 -20.81 33.10 -40.12
C PHE A 113 -20.51 33.14 -41.62
N HIS A 114 -21.52 33.49 -42.41
CA HIS A 114 -21.31 34.05 -43.74
C HIS A 114 -21.07 35.55 -43.55
N LEU A 115 -20.02 36.04 -44.23
CA LEU A 115 -19.62 37.43 -44.53
C LEU A 115 -20.17 38.55 -43.64
#